data_AF-A0A2J6HV63-F1
#
_entry.id   AF-A0A2J6HV63-F1
#
_cell.length_a   1.000
_cell.length_b   1.000
_cell.length_c   1.000
_cell.angle_alpha   90.00
_cell.angle_beta   90.00
_cell.angle_gamma   90.00
#
_symmetry.space_group_name_H-M   'P 1'
#
loop_
_entity.id
_entity.type
_entity.pdbx_description
1 polymer ?
#
loop_
_entity_poly.entity_id
_entity_poly.type
_entity_poly.pdbx_seq_one_letter_code
_entity_poly.pdbx_strand_id
1 'polypeptide(L)' 'MESLTIHPQNKEQLEAIKTLLKLLKIPFKKNTYNPEFVAKIMESENQQQKQVSLNCKEDVNDYFKNLDENVQD' A
#
# COMPACT_ATOMS: atom_id res chain seq x y z
N MET A 1 -16.03 12.64 -22.11
CA MET A 1 -15.10 13.57 -21.44
C MET A 1 -14.03 12.74 -20.78
N GLU A 2 -12.77 13.12 -20.96
CA GLU A 2 -11.61 12.38 -20.47
C GLU A 2 -11.11 12.98 -19.16
N SER A 3 -10.51 12.16 -18.29
CA SER A 3 -9.95 12.58 -17.01
C SER A 3 -8.45 12.34 -16.97
N LEU A 4 -7.68 13.35 -16.57
CA LEU A 4 -6.25 13.23 -16.35
C LEU A 4 -5.96 12.98 -14.87
N THR A 5 -5.27 11.89 -14.56
CA THR A 5 -4.77 11.60 -13.21
C THR A 5 -3.27 11.87 -13.17
N ILE A 6 -2.82 12.64 -12.19
CA ILE A 6 -1.41 13.05 -12.05
C ILE A 6 -0.87 12.51 -10.72
N HIS A 7 0.31 11.89 -10.76
CA HIS A 7 0.99 11.34 -9.58
C HIS A 7 2.32 12.08 -9.35
N PRO A 8 2.33 13.22 -8.62
CA PRO A 8 3.55 13.95 -8.32
C PRO A 8 4.52 13.09 -7.49
N GLN A 9 5.81 13.13 -7.81
CA GLN A 9 6.82 12.34 -7.11
C GLN A 9 7.30 13.00 -5.81
N ASN A 10 7.11 14.32 -5.67
CA ASN A 10 7.51 15.08 -4.49
C ASN A 10 6.53 16.22 -4.17
N LYS A 11 6.73 16.84 -3.00
CA LYS A 11 5.87 17.94 -2.52
C LYS A 11 5.95 19.20 -3.38
N GLU A 12 7.11 19.48 -3.97
CA GLU A 12 7.33 20.66 -4.80
C GLU A 12 6.53 20.58 -6.11
N GLN A 13 6.59 19.43 -6.80
CA GLN A 13 5.78 19.16 -7.99
C GLN A 13 4.28 19.27 -7.68
N LEU A 14 3.84 18.72 -6.55
CA LEU A 14 2.43 18.79 -6.13
C LEU A 14 1.95 20.23 -5.97
N GLU A 15 2.72 21.08 -5.28
CA GLU A 15 2.34 22.48 -5.06
C GLU A 15 2.42 23.32 -6.35
N ALA A 16 3.40 23.06 -7.22
CA ALA A 16 3.49 23.69 -8.53
C ALA A 16 2.26 23.38 -9.41
N ILE A 17 1.91 22.10 -9.54
CA ILE A 17 0.75 21.66 -10.33
C ILE A 17 -0.55 22.23 -9.76
N LYS A 18 -0.73 22.18 -8.44
CA LYS A 18 -1.90 22.73 -7.75
C LYS A 18 -2.07 24.22 -8.00
N THR A 19 -0.98 24.98 -8.06
CA THR A 19 -1.00 26.41 -8.37
C THR A 19 -1.42 26.65 -9.82
N LEU A 20 -0.86 25.89 -10.76
CA LEU A 20 -1.26 25.95 -12.17
C LEU A 20 -2.75 25.62 -12.36
N LEU A 21 -3.23 24.53 -11.75
CA LEU A 21 -4.64 24.13 -11.84
C LEU A 21 -5.59 25.19 -11.27
N LYS A 22 -5.22 25.81 -10.14
CA LYS A 22 -5.99 26.93 -9.56
C LYS A 22 -6.03 28.14 -10.50
N LEU A 23 -4.89 28.51 -11.08
CA LEU A 23 -4.80 29.64 -12.02
C LEU A 23 -5.71 29.43 -13.24
N LEU A 24 -5.72 28.20 -13.75
CA LEU A 24 -6.57 27.78 -14.88
C LEU A 24 -8.04 27.53 -14.49
N LYS A 25 -8.40 27.72 -13.21
CA LYS A 25 -9.74 27.45 -12.66
C LYS A 25 -10.23 26.02 -12.92
N ILE A 26 -9.31 25.07 -13.01
CA ILE A 26 -9.62 23.65 -13.22
C ILE A 26 -9.92 23.02 -11.84
N PRO A 27 -11.12 22.44 -11.64
CA PRO A 27 -11.43 21.75 -10.40
C PRO A 27 -10.60 20.46 -10.29
N PHE A 28 -10.01 20.22 -9.12
CA PHE A 28 -9.28 18.98 -8.85
C PHE A 28 -9.70 18.41 -7.49
N LYS A 29 -9.60 17.08 -7.36
CA LYS A 29 -9.87 16.36 -6.12
C LYS A 29 -8.59 15.66 -5.67
N LYS A 30 -8.33 15.72 -4.37
CA LYS A 30 -7.27 14.94 -3.75
C LYS A 30 -7.90 13.63 -3.26
N ASN A 31 -7.49 12.52 -3.86
CA ASN A 31 -7.81 11.21 -3.32
C ASN A 31 -6.73 10.84 -2.30
N THR A 32 -7.09 10.83 -1.03
CA THR A 32 -6.26 10.24 0.03
C THR A 32 -6.59 8.77 0.15
N TYR A 33 -5.59 7.91 0.34
CA TYR A 33 -5.84 6.52 0.70
C TYR A 33 -6.64 6.43 2.01
N ASN A 34 -7.45 5.38 2.14
CA ASN A 34 -8.15 5.11 3.39
C ASN A 34 -7.12 4.95 4.53
N PRO A 35 -7.25 5.71 5.64
CA PRO A 35 -6.28 5.64 6.74
C PRO A 35 -6.16 4.23 7.35
N GLU A 36 -7.23 3.46 7.44
CA GLU A 36 -7.19 2.07 7.94
C GLU A 36 -6.39 1.17 7.00
N PHE A 37 -6.54 1.38 5.69
CA PHE A 37 -5.76 0.65 4.69
C PHE A 37 -4.27 0.98 4.82
N VAL A 38 -3.92 2.26 4.95
CA VAL A 38 -2.52 2.69 5.14
C VAL A 38 -1.96 2.11 6.44
N ALA A 39 -2.72 2.14 7.54
CA ALA A 39 -2.31 1.57 8.82
C ALA A 39 -2.01 0.06 8.70
N LYS A 40 -2.87 -0.69 8.00
CA LYS A 40 -2.67 -2.13 7.77
C LYS A 40 -1.44 -2.43 6.92
N ILE A 41 -1.15 -1.62 5.90
CA ILE A 41 0.07 -1.77 5.08
C ILE A 41 1.30 -1.47 5.93
N MET A 42 1.30 -0.38 6.70
CA MET A 42 2.42 -0.05 7.59
C MET A 42 2.64 -1.13 8.66
N GLU A 43 1.57 -1.72 9.20
CA GLU A 43 1.65 -2.86 10.11
C GLU A 43 2.30 -4.07 9.41
N SER A 44 1.87 -4.39 8.19
CA SER A 44 2.45 -5.48 7.40
C SER A 44 3.93 -5.25 7.07
N GLU A 45 4.33 -4.01 6.76
CA GLU A 45 5.73 -3.65 6.52
C GLU A 45 6.58 -3.80 7.79
N ASN A 46 6.06 -3.42 8.95
CA ASN A 46 6.74 -3.65 10.23
C ASN A 46 6.86 -5.14 10.59
N GLN A 47 5.90 -5.96 10.14
CA GLN A 47 5.92 -7.41 10.33
C GLN A 47 6.83 -8.17 9.33
N GLN A 48 7.56 -7.47 8.45
CA GLN A 48 8.50 -8.09 7.50
C GLN A 48 9.49 -9.06 8.16
N GLN A 49 9.88 -8.83 9.41
CA GLN A 49 10.77 -9.73 10.17
C GLN A 49 10.15 -11.10 10.46
N LYS A 50 8.81 -11.24 10.43
CA LYS A 50 8.07 -12.50 10.62
C LYS A 50 7.58 -13.11 9.30
N GLN A 51 8.02 -12.58 8.15
CA GLN A 51 7.60 -13.08 6.86
C GLN A 51 8.19 -14.47 6.61
N VAL A 52 7.34 -15.44 6.28
CA VAL A 52 7.76 -16.75 5.78
C VAL A 52 7.59 -16.75 4.27
N SER A 53 8.67 -16.94 3.54
CA SER A 53 8.65 -17.08 2.08
C SER A 53 8.45 -18.54 1.71
N LEU A 54 7.33 -18.86 1.06
CA LEU A 54 6.99 -20.19 0.59
C LEU A 54 7.19 -20.22 -0.92
N ASN A 55 8.25 -20.89 -1.38
CA ASN A 55 8.69 -20.83 -2.78
C ASN A 55 8.22 -22.03 -3.60
N CYS A 56 7.92 -23.15 -2.94
CA CYS A 56 7.39 -24.36 -3.57
C CYS A 56 6.22 -24.98 -2.79
N LYS A 57 5.59 -26.00 -3.38
CA LYS A 57 4.44 -26.69 -2.78
C LYS A 57 4.81 -27.42 -1.50
N GLU A 58 6.04 -27.91 -1.41
CA GLU A 58 6.59 -28.56 -0.22
C GLU A 58 6.68 -27.56 0.94
N ASP A 59 7.23 -26.35 0.72
CA ASP A 59 7.29 -25.29 1.73
C ASP A 59 5.90 -24.96 2.31
N VAL A 60 4.89 -24.89 1.43
CA VAL A 60 3.51 -24.61 1.83
C VAL A 60 2.96 -25.71 2.74
N ASN A 61 3.15 -26.98 2.35
CA ASN A 61 2.67 -28.11 3.13
C ASN A 61 3.37 -28.22 4.50
N ASP A 62 4.68 -27.96 4.55
CA ASP A 62 5.44 -28.01 5.79
C ASP A 62 5.07 -26.86 6.72
N TYR A 63 4.82 -25.66 6.18
CA TYR A 63 4.34 -24.53 6.98
C TYR A 63 3.01 -24.85 7.69
N PHE A 64 2.04 -25.44 6.98
CA PHE A 64 0.75 -25.78 7.58
C PHE A 64 0.82 -26.93 8.59
N LYS A 65 1.65 -27.95 8.35
CA LYS A 65 1.84 -29.04 9.33
C LYS A 65 2.43 -28.55 10.66
N ASN A 66 3.43 -27.66 10.59
CA ASN A 66 4.07 -27.11 11.78
C ASN A 66 3.18 -26.11 12.54
N LEU A 67 2.14 -25.56 11.91
CA LEU A 67 1.14 -24.73 12.59
C LEU A 67 0.22 -25.58 13.49
N ASP A 68 -0.19 -26.76 13.03
CA ASP A 68 -1.08 -27.64 13.80
C ASP A 68 -0.37 -28.26 15.02
N GLU A 69 0.95 -28.47 14.94
CA GLU A 69 1.76 -29.02 16.05
C GLU A 69 1.96 -28.03 17.21
N ASN A 70 1.87 -26.72 16.97
CA ASN A 70 2.06 -25.68 18.01
C ASN A 70 0.75 -25.22 18.70
N VAL A 71 -0.38 -25.87 18.39
CA VAL A 71 -1.70 -25.59 19.02
C VAL A 71 -2.09 -26.67 20.05
N GLN A 72 -1.28 -27.73 20.19
CA GLN A 72 -1.41 -28.70 21.28
C GLN A 72 -0.53 -28.31 22.48
N ASP A 73 -0.98 -27.31 23.24
CA ASP A 73 -0.74 -27.16 24.69
C ASP A 73 -1.73 -26.14 25.29
#